data_AF-X1B7Y1-F1
#
_entry.id   AF-X1B7Y1-F1
#
_cell.length_a   1.000
_cell.length_b   1.000
_cell.length_c   1.000
_cell.angle_alpha   90.00
_cell.angle_beta   90.00
_cell.angle_gamma   90.00
#
_symmetry.space_group_name_H-M   'P 1'
#
loop_
_entity.id
_entity.type
_entity.pdbx_description
1 polymer ?
#
loop_
_entity_poly.entity_id
_entity_poly.type
_entity_poly.pdbx_seq_one_letter_code
_entity_poly.pdbx_strand_id
1 'polypeptide(L)'
;MTERTEEQKVAQAPIVVILGGKEYSIAPLVIRDSREWRQKIVALIAPLPGIVGVNTDDADGFAAALTQLCVTMSDQVIDLFFDYAKDLNQEEIEAVATDAELRDAFKEVMKIAFPLAEAIPAAMEQVVQAPKTTRKKGSR
;
A
#
# COMPACT_ATOMS: atom_id res chain seq x y z
N MET A 1 11.24 8.39 10.67
CA MET A 1 11.54 6.96 10.50
C MET A 1 12.36 6.80 9.24
N THR A 2 13.40 5.99 9.26
CA THR A 2 14.29 5.73 8.11
C THR A 2 13.55 4.86 7.10
N GLU A 3 13.63 5.21 5.81
CA GLU A 3 13.02 4.44 4.73
C GLU A 3 13.64 3.04 4.64
N ARG A 4 12.81 2.01 4.42
CA ARG A 4 13.27 0.61 4.32
C ARG A 4 14.03 0.37 3.02
N THR A 5 15.08 -0.45 3.08
CA THR A 5 15.88 -0.85 1.91
C THR A 5 15.20 -1.95 1.10
N GLU A 6 15.52 -2.07 -0.19
CA GLU A 6 14.98 -3.11 -1.09
C GLU A 6 15.25 -4.53 -0.59
N GLU A 7 16.40 -4.77 0.02
CA GLU A 7 16.78 -6.06 0.63
C GLU A 7 15.84 -6.44 1.78
N GLN A 8 15.44 -5.47 2.60
CA GLN A 8 14.47 -5.68 3.69
C GLN A 8 13.06 -5.94 3.16
N LYS A 9 12.70 -5.43 1.99
CA LYS A 9 11.41 -5.71 1.34
C LYS A 9 11.38 -7.15 0.82
N VAL A 10 12.46 -7.61 0.18
CA VAL A 10 12.58 -8.98 -0.35
C VAL A 10 12.70 -10.03 0.75
N ALA A 11 13.40 -9.72 1.84
CA ALA A 11 13.60 -10.64 2.97
C ALA A 11 12.38 -10.79 3.91
N GLN A 12 11.23 -10.18 3.58
CA GLN A 12 10.04 -10.14 4.44
C GLN A 12 10.33 -9.60 5.85
N ALA A 13 11.23 -8.62 5.98
CA ALA A 13 11.53 -8.07 7.30
C ALA A 13 10.26 -7.43 7.91
N PRO A 14 10.06 -7.49 9.24
CA PRO A 14 8.88 -6.91 9.86
C PRO A 14 8.78 -5.40 9.65
N ILE A 15 7.55 -4.89 9.54
CA ILE A 15 7.26 -3.46 9.59
C ILE A 15 7.31 -3.04 11.05
N VAL A 16 8.18 -2.10 11.37
CA VAL A 16 8.29 -1.53 12.70
C VAL A 16 7.48 -0.24 12.75
N VAL A 17 6.49 -0.18 13.64
CA VAL A 17 5.59 0.97 13.81
C VAL A 17 5.54 1.38 15.29
N ILE A 18 5.16 2.64 15.55
CA ILE A 18 4.96 3.15 16.90
C ILE A 18 3.48 3.43 17.09
N LEU A 19 2.86 2.83 18.11
CA LEU A 19 1.45 3.00 18.46
C LEU A 19 1.36 3.22 19.97
N GLY A 20 0.73 4.31 20.42
CA GLY A 20 0.64 4.64 21.84
C GLY A 20 2.01 4.76 22.52
N GLY A 21 3.01 5.26 21.80
CA GLY A 21 4.39 5.36 22.27
C GLY A 21 5.16 4.04 22.45
N LYS A 22 4.60 2.89 22.02
CA LYS A 22 5.28 1.58 22.03
C LYS A 22 5.62 1.13 20.62
N GLU A 23 6.75 0.43 20.48
CA GLU A 23 7.19 -0.14 19.21
C GLU A 23 6.52 -1.51 18.99
N TYR A 24 5.96 -1.71 17.81
CA TYR A 24 5.31 -2.94 17.37
C TYR A 24 5.92 -3.42 16.06
N SER A 25 5.97 -4.74 15.89
CA SER A 25 6.51 -5.41 14.71
C SER A 25 5.40 -6.17 13.99
N ILE A 26 5.12 -5.81 12.75
CA ILE A 26 4.08 -6.41 11.91
C ILE A 26 4.76 -7.23 10.81
N ALA A 27 4.48 -8.54 10.76
CA ALA A 27 5.02 -9.40 9.71
C ALA A 27 4.36 -9.09 8.35
N PRO A 28 5.12 -9.03 7.24
CA PRO A 28 4.52 -8.93 5.92
C PRO A 28 3.64 -10.15 5.61
N LEU A 29 2.48 -9.91 5.01
CA LEU A 29 1.62 -11.00 4.57
C LEU A 29 2.25 -11.76 3.39
N VAL A 30 2.08 -13.08 3.38
CA VAL A 30 2.37 -13.91 2.21
C VAL A 30 1.45 -13.55 1.04
N ILE A 31 1.85 -13.86 -0.19
CA ILE A 31 1.15 -13.43 -1.43
C ILE A 31 -0.35 -13.73 -1.41
N ARG A 32 -0.76 -14.91 -0.91
CA ARG A 32 -2.16 -15.33 -0.83
C ARG A 32 -2.96 -14.40 0.09
N ASP A 33 -2.53 -14.29 1.34
CA ASP A 33 -3.24 -13.53 2.37
C ASP A 33 -3.21 -12.02 2.03
N SER A 34 -2.11 -11.55 1.44
CA SER A 34 -1.99 -10.20 0.91
C SER A 34 -2.97 -9.92 -0.23
N ARG A 35 -3.26 -10.90 -1.09
CA ARG A 35 -4.27 -10.77 -2.15
C ARG A 35 -5.67 -10.65 -1.57
N GLU A 36 -6.02 -11.50 -0.61
CA GLU A 36 -7.31 -11.46 0.06
C GLU A 36 -7.53 -10.13 0.79
N TRP A 37 -6.50 -9.65 1.49
CA TRP A 37 -6.53 -8.35 2.15
C TRP A 37 -6.71 -7.19 1.16
N ARG A 38 -5.97 -7.16 0.04
CA ARG A 38 -6.16 -6.12 -1.00
C ARG A 38 -7.57 -6.12 -1.60
N GLN A 39 -8.22 -7.29 -1.72
CA GLN A 39 -9.61 -7.35 -2.19
C GLN A 39 -10.57 -6.66 -1.24
N LYS A 40 -10.32 -6.69 0.08
CA LYS A 40 -11.12 -5.95 1.07
C LYS A 40 -11.01 -4.45 0.85
N ILE A 41 -9.82 -3.93 0.57
CA ILE A 41 -9.64 -2.51 0.21
C ILE A 41 -10.46 -2.16 -1.02
N VAL A 42 -10.34 -2.97 -2.08
CA VAL A 42 -11.09 -2.73 -3.34
C VAL A 42 -12.61 -2.71 -3.07
N ALA A 43 -13.10 -3.60 -2.22
CA ALA A 43 -14.51 -3.63 -1.84
C ALA A 43 -14.96 -2.38 -1.06
N LEU A 44 -14.08 -1.81 -0.21
CA LEU A 44 -14.37 -0.60 0.55
C LEU A 44 -14.36 0.68 -0.31
N ILE A 45 -13.47 0.75 -1.31
CA ILE A 45 -13.40 1.91 -2.20
C ILE A 45 -14.43 1.87 -3.32
N ALA A 46 -14.84 0.68 -3.79
CA ALA A 46 -15.79 0.52 -4.90
C ALA A 46 -17.10 1.35 -4.78
N PRO A 47 -17.73 1.52 -3.59
CA PRO A 47 -18.95 2.30 -3.46
C PRO A 47 -18.73 3.82 -3.33
N LEU A 48 -17.49 4.33 -3.23
CA LEU A 48 -17.27 5.76 -3.00
C LEU A 48 -17.58 6.61 -4.25
N PRO A 49 -18.31 7.73 -4.10
CA PRO A 49 -18.70 8.58 -5.22
C PRO A 49 -17.47 9.25 -5.85
N GLY A 50 -17.40 9.25 -7.20
CA GLY A 50 -16.25 9.76 -7.96
C GLY A 50 -15.29 8.66 -8.43
N ILE A 51 -15.48 7.43 -7.96
CA ILE A 51 -14.72 6.24 -8.34
C ILE A 51 -15.50 5.46 -9.38
N VAL A 52 -15.54 5.96 -10.63
CA VAL A 52 -16.10 5.21 -11.75
C VAL A 52 -14.97 4.43 -12.41
N GLY A 53 -14.88 3.13 -12.12
CA GLY A 53 -13.95 2.23 -12.83
C GLY A 53 -12.49 2.34 -12.41
N VAL A 54 -12.20 2.50 -11.11
CA VAL A 54 -10.83 2.36 -10.60
C VAL A 54 -10.33 0.95 -10.89
N ASN A 55 -9.57 0.85 -11.97
CA ASN A 55 -8.60 -0.19 -12.16
C ASN A 55 -7.35 0.25 -11.39
N THR A 56 -6.55 -0.70 -10.90
CA THR A 56 -5.27 -0.42 -10.23
C THR A 56 -4.24 0.30 -11.13
N ASP A 57 -4.61 0.60 -12.37
CA ASP A 57 -3.81 1.26 -13.39
C ASP A 57 -3.96 2.79 -13.35
N ASP A 58 -4.96 3.34 -12.66
CA ASP A 58 -5.12 4.78 -12.40
C ASP A 58 -4.66 5.11 -10.96
N ALA A 59 -3.37 5.43 -10.84
CA ALA A 59 -2.74 5.72 -9.55
C ALA A 59 -3.34 6.96 -8.87
N ASP A 60 -3.71 7.99 -9.63
CA ASP A 60 -4.27 9.24 -9.08
C ASP A 60 -5.69 9.03 -8.58
N GLY A 61 -6.52 8.32 -9.35
CA GLY A 61 -7.87 7.93 -8.94
C GLY A 61 -7.86 7.02 -7.70
N PHE A 62 -6.92 6.08 -7.64
CA PHE A 62 -6.74 5.21 -6.48
C PHE A 62 -6.25 5.96 -5.23
N ALA A 63 -5.33 6.92 -5.39
CA ALA A 63 -4.87 7.75 -4.27
C ALA A 63 -5.99 8.65 -3.71
N ALA A 64 -6.80 9.26 -4.59
CA ALA A 64 -7.96 10.05 -4.19
C ALA A 64 -9.01 9.19 -3.46
N ALA A 65 -9.26 7.97 -3.97
CA ALA A 65 -10.14 7.00 -3.36
C ALA A 65 -9.74 6.61 -1.94
N LEU A 66 -8.46 6.28 -1.74
CA LEU A 66 -7.92 5.96 -0.43
C LEU A 66 -7.98 7.14 0.53
N THR A 67 -7.71 8.35 0.02
CA THR A 67 -7.84 9.57 0.83
C THR A 67 -9.28 9.75 1.31
N GLN A 68 -10.25 9.55 0.42
CA GLN A 68 -11.67 9.63 0.77
C GLN A 68 -12.06 8.54 1.76
N LEU A 69 -11.62 7.29 1.56
CA LEU A 69 -11.82 6.19 2.50
C LEU A 69 -11.35 6.54 3.91
N CYS A 70 -10.14 7.09 4.05
CA CYS A 70 -9.58 7.50 5.34
C CYS A 70 -10.40 8.59 6.04
N VAL A 71 -11.12 9.43 5.29
CA VAL A 71 -11.94 10.53 5.84
C VAL A 71 -13.37 10.07 6.13
N THR A 72 -13.96 9.23 5.28
CA THR A 72 -15.38 8.87 5.38
C THR A 72 -15.64 7.58 6.12
N MET A 73 -14.62 6.72 6.24
CA MET A 73 -14.72 5.35 6.77
C MET A 73 -13.52 5.06 7.68
N SER A 74 -13.20 6.00 8.58
CA SER A 74 -12.05 5.89 9.51
C SER A 74 -12.02 4.55 10.23
N ASP A 75 -13.15 4.13 10.82
CA ASP A 75 -13.25 2.90 11.60
C ASP A 75 -12.93 1.65 10.75
N GLN A 76 -13.37 1.64 9.49
CA GLN A 76 -13.06 0.54 8.58
C GLN A 76 -11.59 0.51 8.19
N VAL A 77 -10.90 1.66 8.17
CA VAL A 77 -9.44 1.70 7.98
C VAL A 77 -8.72 1.12 9.20
N ILE A 78 -9.23 1.37 10.42
CA ILE A 78 -8.70 0.75 11.65
C ILE A 78 -8.86 -0.77 11.59
N ASP A 79 -10.08 -1.25 11.29
CA ASP A 79 -10.35 -2.68 11.15
C ASP A 79 -9.45 -3.33 10.09
N LEU A 80 -9.24 -2.64 8.97
CA LEU A 80 -8.43 -3.14 7.87
C LEU A 80 -6.93 -3.16 8.20
N PHE A 81 -6.46 -2.22 9.03
CA PHE A 81 -5.11 -2.27 9.61
C PHE A 81 -4.94 -3.51 10.51
N PHE A 82 -5.86 -3.76 11.44
CA PHE A 82 -5.75 -4.91 12.35
C PHE A 82 -5.99 -6.26 11.66
N ASP A 83 -6.78 -6.29 10.58
CA ASP A 83 -6.89 -7.49 9.73
C ASP A 83 -5.58 -7.83 9.01
N TYR A 84 -4.73 -6.82 8.71
CA TYR A 84 -3.36 -7.05 8.26
C TYR A 84 -2.47 -7.50 9.41
N ALA A 85 -2.54 -6.78 10.54
CA ALA A 85 -1.69 -6.95 11.70
C ALA A 85 -2.34 -7.85 12.77
N LYS A 86 -2.71 -9.07 12.38
CA LYS A 86 -3.52 -10.01 13.19
C LYS A 86 -2.94 -10.37 14.56
N ASP A 87 -1.63 -10.20 14.74
CA ASP A 87 -0.92 -10.51 15.99
C ASP A 87 -0.95 -9.35 16.99
N LEU A 88 -1.46 -8.17 16.60
CA LEU A 88 -1.58 -7.01 17.48
C LEU A 88 -2.89 -7.04 18.28
N ASN A 89 -2.81 -6.61 19.54
CA ASN A 89 -4.00 -6.46 20.38
C ASN A 89 -4.69 -5.12 20.08
N GLN A 90 -5.79 -5.19 19.31
CA GLN A 90 -6.57 -4.02 18.90
C GLN A 90 -7.10 -3.20 20.08
N GLU A 91 -7.75 -3.85 21.05
CA GLU A 91 -8.36 -3.16 22.21
C GLU A 91 -7.32 -2.39 23.03
N GLU A 92 -6.15 -3.00 23.25
CA GLU A 92 -5.06 -2.33 23.98
C GLU A 92 -4.51 -1.13 23.22
N ILE A 93 -4.36 -1.24 21.90
CA ILE A 93 -3.78 -0.20 21.06
C ILE A 93 -4.76 0.97 20.91
N GLU A 94 -6.04 0.71 20.66
CA GLU A 94 -7.07 1.75 20.53
C GLU A 94 -7.24 2.58 21.81
N ALA A 95 -6.97 1.98 22.98
CA ALA A 95 -7.05 2.69 24.25
C ALA A 95 -5.93 3.74 24.47
N VAL A 96 -4.81 3.65 23.74
CA VAL A 96 -3.61 4.47 24.00
C VAL A 96 -3.02 5.15 22.76
N ALA A 97 -3.27 4.63 21.56
CA ALA A 97 -2.74 5.16 20.32
C ALA A 97 -3.60 6.29 19.78
N THR A 98 -2.97 7.17 19.02
CA THR A 98 -3.67 8.25 18.32
C THR A 98 -3.94 7.88 16.86
N ASP A 99 -4.98 8.47 16.27
CA ASP A 99 -5.28 8.31 14.84
C ASP A 99 -4.08 8.67 13.94
N ALA A 100 -3.24 9.62 14.39
CA ALA A 100 -2.04 10.01 13.66
C ALA A 100 -0.99 8.89 13.61
N GLU A 101 -0.78 8.19 14.73
CA GLU A 101 0.12 7.03 14.81
C GLU A 101 -0.42 5.88 13.95
N LEU A 102 -1.74 5.63 14.02
CA LEU A 102 -2.36 4.57 13.24
C LEU A 102 -2.30 4.86 11.73
N ARG A 103 -2.54 6.10 11.31
CA ARG A 103 -2.37 6.53 9.92
C ARG A 103 -0.95 6.27 9.42
N ASP A 104 0.05 6.61 10.22
CA ASP A 104 1.46 6.42 9.85
C ASP A 104 1.82 4.93 9.76
N ALA A 105 1.31 4.11 10.69
CA ALA A 105 1.44 2.65 10.64
C ALA A 105 0.76 2.04 9.40
N PHE A 106 -0.46 2.48 9.08
CA PHE A 106 -1.21 2.03 7.92
C PHE A 106 -0.50 2.37 6.61
N LYS A 107 0.13 3.56 6.53
CA LYS A 107 0.95 3.96 5.38
C LYS A 107 2.09 2.98 5.12
N GLU A 108 2.78 2.51 6.17
CA GLU A 108 3.86 1.53 6.01
C GLU A 108 3.34 0.16 5.55
N VAL A 109 2.17 -0.26 6.02
CA VAL A 109 1.47 -1.46 5.53
C VAL A 109 1.15 -1.33 4.03
N MET A 110 0.60 -0.19 3.61
CA MET A 110 0.21 0.06 2.22
C MET A 110 1.38 -0.03 1.23
N LYS A 111 2.56 0.49 1.59
CA LYS A 111 3.78 0.38 0.76
C LYS A 111 4.16 -1.07 0.47
N ILE A 112 4.02 -1.95 1.46
CA ILE A 112 4.36 -3.37 1.32
C ILE A 112 3.25 -4.15 0.64
N ALA A 113 1.99 -3.78 0.88
CA ALA A 113 0.86 -4.45 0.28
C ALA A 113 0.68 -4.12 -1.21
N PHE A 114 1.11 -2.94 -1.67
CA PHE A 114 1.02 -2.51 -3.07
C PHE A 114 2.39 -2.13 -3.66
N PRO A 115 3.38 -3.06 -3.68
CA PRO A 115 4.74 -2.74 -4.12
C PRO A 115 4.79 -2.38 -5.62
N LEU A 116 3.80 -2.82 -6.39
CA LEU A 116 3.70 -2.52 -7.81
C LEU A 116 3.15 -1.12 -8.11
N ALA A 117 2.43 -0.50 -7.17
CA ALA A 117 1.96 0.88 -7.36
C ALA A 117 3.15 1.85 -7.46
N GLU A 118 4.23 1.58 -6.73
CA GLU A 118 5.50 2.32 -6.84
C GLU A 118 6.30 1.90 -8.09
N ALA A 119 6.18 0.65 -8.53
CA ALA A 119 6.93 0.12 -9.67
C ALA A 119 6.39 0.56 -11.05
N ILE A 120 5.09 0.85 -11.18
CA ILE A 120 4.47 1.20 -12.47
C ILE A 120 5.03 2.50 -13.06
N PRO A 121 5.11 3.63 -12.33
CA PRO A 121 5.71 4.85 -12.87
C PRO A 121 7.17 4.66 -13.31
N ALA A 122 7.97 3.98 -12.49
CA ALA A 122 9.38 3.72 -12.76
C ALA A 122 9.61 2.77 -13.96
N ALA A 123 8.75 1.77 -14.16
CA ALA A 123 8.82 0.86 -15.30
C ALA A 123 8.39 1.55 -16.61
N MET A 124 7.37 2.42 -16.57
CA MET A 124 6.92 3.18 -17.73
C MET A 124 7.95 4.21 -18.20
N GLU A 125 8.67 4.84 -17.28
CA GLU A 125 9.74 5.80 -17.60
C GLU A 125 10.92 5.15 -18.35
N GLN A 126 11.26 3.89 -18.01
CA GLN A 126 12.29 3.12 -18.73
C GLN A 126 11.86 2.69 -20.13
N VAL A 127 10.57 2.41 -20.35
CA VAL A 127 10.03 2.09 -21.68
C VAL A 127 10.01 3.32 -22.59
N VAL A 128 9.75 4.51 -22.03
CA VAL A 128 9.78 5.79 -22.77
C VAL A 128 11.20 6.20 -23.14
N GLN A 129 12.20 5.88 -22.31
CA GLN A 129 13.61 6.21 -22.56
C GLN A 129 14.39 5.15 -23.37
N ALA A 130 13.79 4.00 -23.70
CA ALA A 130 14.46 2.99 -24.52
C ALA A 130 14.77 3.56 -25.93
N PRO A 131 16.04 3.57 -26.36
CA PRO A 131 16.41 4.16 -27.65
C PRO A 131 15.73 3.40 -28.78
N LYS A 132 15.00 4.13 -29.64
CA LYS A 132 14.44 3.61 -30.89
C LYS A 132 15.60 2.99 -31.68
N THR A 133 15.63 1.67 -31.74
CA THR A 133 16.63 0.92 -32.50
C THR A 133 16.41 1.25 -33.98
N THR A 134 17.22 2.17 -34.51
CA THR A 134 17.22 2.53 -35.92
C THR A 134 17.61 1.30 -36.73
N ARG A 135 16.63 0.56 -37.23
CA ARG A 135 16.84 -0.57 -38.13
C ARG A 135 17.34 0.00 -39.45
N LYS A 136 18.67 0.02 -39.62
CA LYS A 136 19.36 0.41 -40.85
C LYS A 136 18.88 -0.51 -41.97
N LYS A 137 17.99 -0.03 -42.85
CA LYS A 137 17.64 -0.73 -44.10
C LYS A 137 18.91 -0.81 -44.94
N GLY A 138 19.48 -2.01 -45.04
CA GLY A 138 20.51 -2.32 -46.01
C GLY A 138 19.90 -2.33 -47.40
N SER A 139 20.28 -1.36 -48.23
CA SER A 139 20.12 -1.41 -49.67
C SER A 139 20.97 -2.54 -50.25
N ARG A 140 20.34 -3.43 -51.00
CA ARG A 140 20.91 -4.08 -52.17
C ARG A 140 19.82 -4.22 -53.22
#